data_AF-A0A529FL30-F1
#
_entry.id   AF-A0A529FL30-F1
#
_cell.length_a   1.000
_cell.length_b   1.000
_cell.length_c   1.000
_cell.angle_alpha   90.00
_cell.angle_beta   90.00
_cell.angle_gamma   90.00
#
_symmetry.space_group_name_H-M   'P 1'
#
loop_
_entity.id
_entity.type
_entity.pdbx_description
1 polymer ?
#
loop_
_entity_poly.entity_id
_entity_poly.type
_entity_poly.pdbx_seq_one_letter_code
_entity_poly.pdbx_strand_id
1 'polypeptide(L)'
;MAMTPYVLIVAGSDSSGGAGIARDIETVSAFGLRCCLAVTAVTVQTHSAVERIEQMPPELIAAQMRAAFAPNMVAAVKIGMLGTAAAI
;
A
#
# COMPACT_ATOMS: atom_id res chain seq x y z
N MET A 1 15.24 21.70 -9.10
CA MET A 1 14.09 20.87 -9.51
C MET A 1 13.21 20.67 -8.28
N ALA A 2 11.91 20.97 -8.36
CA ALA A 2 11.02 20.78 -7.22
C ALA A 2 10.94 19.27 -6.88
N MET A 3 11.15 18.89 -5.61
CA MET A 3 10.96 17.50 -5.19
C MET A 3 9.46 17.18 -5.28
N THR A 4 9.09 16.24 -6.15
CA THR A 4 7.71 15.75 -6.22
C THR A 4 7.36 15.04 -4.90
N PRO A 5 6.32 15.48 -4.16
CA PRO A 5 5.93 14.81 -2.93
C PRO A 5 5.41 13.39 -3.22
N TYR A 6 5.71 12.46 -2.32
CA TYR A 6 5.22 11.09 -2.37
C TYR A 6 4.05 10.89 -1.41
N VAL A 7 3.13 10.02 -1.81
CA VAL A 7 2.15 9.41 -0.91
C VAL A 7 2.63 7.99 -0.57
N LEU A 8 2.79 7.69 0.72
CA LEU A 8 3.02 6.33 1.17
C LEU A 8 1.67 5.61 1.28
N ILE A 9 1.49 4.53 0.54
CA ILE A 9 0.30 3.68 0.62
C ILE A 9 0.63 2.44 1.44
N VAL A 10 -0.11 2.23 2.54
CA VAL A 10 -0.01 1.06 3.42
C VAL A 10 -1.30 0.25 3.29
N ALA A 11 -1.29 -0.81 2.49
CA ALA A 11 -2.51 -1.56 2.17
C ALA A 11 -2.22 -2.98 1.67
N GLY A 12 -3.27 -3.81 1.58
CA GLY A 12 -3.21 -5.12 0.92
C GLY A 12 -3.37 -5.03 -0.59
N SER A 13 -3.00 -6.10 -1.29
CA SER A 13 -3.31 -6.26 -2.72
C SER A 13 -4.79 -6.63 -2.94
N ASP A 14 -5.23 -6.52 -4.18
CA ASP A 14 -6.45 -7.14 -4.71
C ASP A 14 -6.10 -7.65 -6.11
N SER A 15 -6.16 -8.97 -6.33
CA SER A 15 -5.79 -9.58 -7.63
C SER A 15 -6.76 -9.24 -8.75
N SER A 16 -8.01 -8.88 -8.43
CA SER A 16 -8.99 -8.44 -9.43
C SER A 16 -8.67 -7.04 -9.97
N GLY A 17 -7.83 -6.29 -9.26
CA GLY A 17 -7.54 -4.90 -9.56
C GLY A 17 -8.68 -3.94 -9.22
N GLY A 18 -9.78 -4.39 -8.61
CA GLY A 18 -10.94 -3.55 -8.28
C GLY A 18 -10.77 -2.66 -7.03
N ALA A 19 -9.84 -3.01 -6.15
CA ALA A 19 -9.56 -2.32 -4.88
C ALA A 19 -8.05 -2.36 -4.53
N GLY A 20 -7.76 -2.21 -3.23
CA GLY A 20 -6.43 -2.38 -2.66
C GLY A 20 -5.38 -1.41 -3.19
N ILE A 21 -4.12 -1.81 -3.04
CA ILE A 21 -2.97 -0.96 -3.35
C ILE A 21 -2.95 -0.51 -4.83
N ALA A 22 -3.49 -1.31 -5.75
CA ALA A 22 -3.54 -0.96 -7.17
C ALA A 22 -4.46 0.25 -7.43
N ARG A 23 -5.66 0.27 -6.85
CA ARG A 23 -6.57 1.43 -6.97
C ARG A 23 -6.04 2.66 -6.24
N ASP A 24 -5.37 2.47 -5.12
CA ASP A 24 -4.73 3.56 -4.39
C ASP A 24 -3.65 4.23 -5.28
N ILE A 25 -2.79 3.43 -5.92
CA ILE A 25 -1.75 3.91 -6.84
C ILE A 25 -2.37 4.66 -8.02
N GLU A 26 -3.40 4.10 -8.66
CA GLU A 26 -4.07 4.76 -9.79
C GLU A 26 -4.71 6.08 -9.37
N THR A 27 -5.36 6.12 -8.21
CA THR A 27 -5.98 7.33 -7.68
C THR A 27 -4.94 8.42 -7.45
N VAL A 28 -3.84 8.11 -6.76
CA VAL A 28 -2.75 9.07 -6.52
C VAL A 28 -2.11 9.52 -7.83
N SER A 29 -1.93 8.60 -8.78
CA SER A 29 -1.37 8.91 -10.11
C SER A 29 -2.30 9.83 -10.92
N ALA A 30 -3.63 9.69 -10.77
CA ALA A 30 -4.60 10.58 -11.39
C ALA A 30 -4.50 12.02 -10.87
N PHE A 31 -3.98 12.24 -9.66
CA PHE A 31 -3.63 13.56 -9.12
C PHE A 31 -2.23 14.05 -9.54
N GLY A 32 -1.51 13.32 -10.41
CA GLY A 32 -0.16 13.67 -10.84
C GLY A 32 0.92 13.48 -9.77
N LEU A 33 0.62 12.71 -8.73
CA LEU A 33 1.52 12.44 -7.60
C LEU A 33 2.18 11.07 -7.74
N ARG A 34 3.25 10.83 -6.96
CA ARG A 34 3.97 9.56 -6.93
C ARG A 34 3.66 8.78 -5.66
N CYS A 35 3.74 7.45 -5.77
CA CYS A 35 3.52 6.54 -4.66
C CYS A 35 4.81 5.85 -4.22
N CYS A 36 4.89 5.54 -2.93
CA CYS A 36 5.74 4.50 -2.37
C CYS A 36 4.84 3.58 -1.52
N LEU A 37 5.27 2.35 -1.26
CA LEU A 37 4.36 1.29 -0.83
C LEU A 37 4.86 0.55 0.42
N ALA A 38 3.91 0.11 1.25
CA ALA A 38 4.09 -0.98 2.20
C ALA A 38 2.90 -1.94 2.10
N VAL A 39 3.16 -3.18 1.70
CA VAL A 39 2.13 -4.20 1.52
C VAL A 39 1.87 -4.91 2.84
N THR A 40 0.61 -4.90 3.29
CA THR A 40 0.17 -5.53 4.54
C THR A 40 -0.29 -6.97 4.36
N ALA A 41 -0.81 -7.30 3.18
CA ALA A 41 -1.18 -8.66 2.81
C ALA A 41 -1.27 -8.80 1.29
N VAL A 42 -1.04 -10.02 0.81
CA VAL A 42 -1.35 -10.42 -0.56
C VAL A 42 -2.62 -11.26 -0.52
N THR A 43 -3.64 -10.84 -1.26
CA THR A 43 -4.92 -11.56 -1.36
C THR A 43 -4.99 -12.32 -2.67
N VAL A 44 -5.52 -13.54 -2.67
CA VAL A 44 -6.17 -14.12 -3.86
C VAL A 44 -7.61 -13.62 -3.83
N GLN A 45 -7.91 -12.62 -4.65
CA GLN A 45 -9.19 -11.91 -4.64
C GLN A 45 -9.74 -11.73 -6.05
N THR A 46 -11.04 -11.96 -6.21
CA THR A 46 -11.82 -11.67 -7.41
C THR A 46 -12.80 -10.53 -7.12
N HIS A 47 -13.54 -10.06 -8.13
CA HIS A 47 -14.60 -9.06 -7.91
C HIS A 47 -15.76 -9.57 -7.02
N SER A 48 -15.87 -10.88 -6.82
CA SER A 48 -17.00 -11.49 -6.09
C SER A 48 -16.61 -12.09 -4.75
N ALA A 49 -15.32 -12.41 -4.52
CA ALA A 49 -14.88 -13.09 -3.31
C ALA A 49 -13.40 -12.88 -3.01
N VAL A 50 -13.04 -13.02 -1.73
CA VAL A 50 -11.66 -13.20 -1.26
C VAL A 50 -11.46 -14.68 -0.95
N GLU A 51 -10.57 -15.34 -1.68
CA GLU A 51 -10.33 -16.78 -1.59
C GLU A 51 -9.23 -17.11 -0.59
N ARG A 52 -8.20 -16.26 -0.51
CA ARG A 52 -7.06 -16.45 0.39
C ARG A 52 -6.44 -15.10 0.77
N ILE A 53 -5.92 -15.02 1.99
CA ILE A 53 -5.15 -13.87 2.47
C ILE A 53 -3.81 -14.41 3.00
N GLU A 54 -2.71 -13.93 2.44
CA GLU A 54 -1.37 -14.10 2.97
C GLU A 54 -0.96 -12.80 3.67
N GLN A 55 -0.82 -12.85 4.99
CA GLN A 55 -0.49 -11.66 5.78
C GLN A 55 1.02 -11.45 5.81
N MET A 56 1.44 -10.19 5.66
CA MET A 56 2.84 -9.86 5.79
C MET A 56 3.23 -9.78 7.28
N PRO A 57 4.39 -10.30 7.69
CA PRO A 57 4.86 -10.14 9.07
C PRO A 57 4.97 -8.64 9.45
N PRO A 58 4.55 -8.22 10.65
CA PRO A 58 4.56 -6.81 11.05
C PRO A 58 5.93 -6.13 10.93
N GLU A 59 7.01 -6.84 11.25
CA GLU A 59 8.38 -6.37 11.13
C GLU A 59 8.77 -6.09 9.68
N LEU A 60 8.21 -6.85 8.73
CA LEU A 60 8.42 -6.67 7.30
C LEU A 60 7.58 -5.49 6.78
N ILE A 61 6.38 -5.27 7.29
CA ILE A 61 5.60 -4.04 7.00
C ILE A 61 6.39 -2.80 7.46
N ALA A 62 6.90 -2.83 8.70
CA ALA A 62 7.72 -1.75 9.23
C ALA A 62 9.02 -1.54 8.44
N ALA A 63 9.66 -2.61 7.96
CA ALA A 63 10.84 -2.53 7.12
C ALA A 63 10.54 -1.89 5.76
N GLN A 64 9.41 -2.25 5.12
CA GLN A 64 8.95 -1.60 3.89
C GLN A 64 8.71 -0.10 4.10
N MET A 65 8.04 0.28 5.19
CA MET A 65 7.81 1.70 5.51
C MET A 65 9.12 2.46 5.71
N ARG A 66 10.09 1.90 6.46
CA ARG A 66 11.42 2.50 6.62
C ARG A 66 12.13 2.70 5.26
N ALA A 67 12.09 1.68 4.40
CA ALA A 67 12.66 1.76 3.05
C ALA A 67 11.95 2.81 2.19
N ALA A 68 10.64 3.00 2.34
CA ALA A 68 9.87 4.00 1.63
C ALA A 68 10.15 5.43 2.11
N PHE A 69 10.31 5.63 3.43
CA PHE A 69 10.62 6.96 3.99
C PHE A 69 12.07 7.41 3.73
N ALA A 70 13.02 6.47 3.61
CA ALA A 70 14.44 6.84 3.53
C ALA A 70 14.83 7.70 2.31
N PRO A 71 14.37 7.42 1.08
CA PRO A 71 14.73 8.21 -0.10
C PRO A 71 13.65 9.22 -0.53
N ASN A 72 12.43 9.15 0.02
CA ASN A 72 11.27 9.88 -0.50
C ASN A 72 10.80 10.96 0.47
N MET A 73 10.49 12.15 -0.05
CA MET A 73 9.74 13.17 0.70
C MET A 73 8.26 12.78 0.76
N VAL A 74 7.89 11.99 1.77
CA VAL A 74 6.51 11.56 1.97
C VAL A 74 5.71 12.70 2.61
N ALA A 75 4.72 13.22 1.88
CA ALA A 75 3.86 14.31 2.33
C ALA A 75 2.53 13.82 2.92
N ALA A 76 2.14 12.59 2.61
CA ALA A 76 0.91 11.97 3.11
C ALA A 76 1.06 10.45 3.22
N VAL A 77 0.32 9.85 4.14
CA VAL A 77 0.18 8.40 4.28
C VAL A 77 -1.28 8.03 4.08
N LYS A 78 -1.55 7.11 3.16
CA LYS A 78 -2.86 6.49 2.98
C LYS A 78 -2.82 5.09 3.57
N ILE A 79 -3.75 4.80 4.48
CA ILE A 79 -3.87 3.49 5.13
C ILE A 79 -5.13 2.79 4.60
N GLY A 80 -4.96 1.55 4.16
CA GLY A 80 -6.04 0.66 3.73
C GLY A 80 -6.21 -0.52 4.68
N MET A 81 -6.43 -1.71 4.11
CA MET A 81 -6.50 -2.95 4.89
C MET A 81 -5.19 -3.21 5.63
N LEU A 82 -5.25 -3.48 6.93
CA LEU A 82 -4.09 -3.85 7.77
C LEU A 82 -3.97 -5.36 8.01
N GLY A 83 -5.05 -6.12 7.79
CA GLY A 83 -5.08 -7.59 7.86
C GLY A 83 -5.12 -8.15 9.29
N THR A 84 -4.27 -7.68 10.20
CA THR A 84 -4.20 -8.16 11.60
C THR A 84 -4.06 -7.02 12.60
N ALA A 85 -4.38 -7.32 13.86
CA ALA A 85 -4.08 -6.43 14.98
C ALA A 85 -2.56 -6.24 15.20
N ALA A 86 -1.74 -7.23 14.83
CA ALA A 86 -0.28 -7.14 14.99
C ALA A 86 0.37 -6.15 14.02
N ALA A 87 -0.34 -5.73 12.96
CA ALA A 87 0.12 -4.73 12.01
C ALA A 87 -0.20 -3.28 12.41
N ILE A 88 -0.86 -3.07 13.55
CA ILE A 88 -1.20 -1.76 14.14
C ILE A 88 -0.13 -1.40 15.17
#